data_AF-K6YYA5-F1
#
_entry.id   AF-K6YYA5-F1
#
_cell.length_a   1.000
_cell.length_b   1.000
_cell.length_c   1.000
_cell.angle_alpha   90.00
_cell.angle_beta   90.00
_cell.angle_gamma   90.00
#
_symmetry.space_group_name_H-M   'P 1'
#
loop_
_entity.id
_entity.type
_entity.pdbx_description
1 polymer ?
#
loop_
_entity_poly.entity_id
_entity_poly.type
_entity_poly.pdbx_seq_one_letter_code
_entity_poly.pdbx_strand_id
1 'polypeptide(L)' 'MPLTFNVFGQYEISRAEQELFIRKLAEQGVSTHSFMVNNVAHDVVNRISVKGNLAAHKKAVVFVFNKRAT' A
#
# COMPACT_ATOMS: atom_id res chain seq x y z
N MET A 1 16.53 -1.04 -5.66
CA MET A 1 15.30 -1.84 -5.52
C MET A 1 14.29 -1.39 -6.57
N PRO A 2 13.38 -2.27 -7.03
CA PRO A 2 12.30 -1.86 -7.93
C PRO A 2 11.40 -0.82 -7.28
N LEU A 3 10.55 -0.18 -8.09
CA LEU A 3 9.44 0.63 -7.60
C LEU A 3 8.67 -0.12 -6.50
N THR A 4 8.53 0.51 -5.33
CA THR A 4 7.81 -0.08 -4.20
C THR A 4 6.51 0.67 -3.97
N PHE A 5 5.42 -0.05 -3.73
CA PHE A 5 4.17 0.53 -3.27
C PHE A 5 3.79 -0.04 -1.90
N ASN A 6 3.14 0.77 -1.08
CA ASN A 6 2.62 0.38 0.23
C ASN A 6 1.15 0.76 0.36
N VAL A 7 0.36 -0.11 1.00
CA VAL A 7 -1.05 0.15 1.34
C VAL A 7 -1.26 -0.27 2.78
N PHE A 8 -1.79 0.64 3.60
CA PHE A 8 -1.92 0.41 5.04
C PHE A 8 -3.13 1.09 5.63
N GLY A 9 -3.68 0.53 6.70
CA GLY A 9 -4.78 1.09 7.46
C GLY A 9 -4.35 2.19 8.44
N GLN A 10 -5.24 3.13 8.70
CA GLN A 10 -5.05 4.20 9.68
C GLN A 10 -4.76 3.68 11.11
N TYR A 11 -5.36 2.55 11.50
CA TYR A 11 -5.31 1.97 12.84
C TYR A 11 -4.43 0.72 12.93
N GLU A 12 -3.48 0.55 12.00
CA GLU A 12 -2.50 -0.53 12.10
C GLU A 12 -1.47 -0.25 13.19
N ILE A 13 -1.19 -1.24 14.04
CA ILE A 13 -0.11 -1.14 15.03
C ILE A 13 1.25 -0.97 14.35
N SER A 14 1.42 -1.57 13.17
CA SER A 14 2.61 -1.49 12.31
C SER A 14 2.70 -0.22 11.47
N ARG A 15 1.76 0.73 11.58
CA ARG A 15 1.71 1.92 10.70
C ARG A 15 3.03 2.69 10.69
N ALA A 16 3.54 3.03 11.87
CA ALA A 16 4.76 3.82 12.00
C ALA A 16 5.98 3.11 11.39
N GLU A 17 6.04 1.78 11.50
CA GLU A 17 7.11 0.98 10.91
C GLU A 17 7.05 1.00 9.38
N GLN A 18 5.84 0.84 8.81
CA GLN A 18 5.64 0.86 7.36
C GLN A 18 5.93 2.25 6.76
N GLU A 19 5.51 3.32 7.43
CA GLU A 19 5.85 4.70 7.04
C GLU A 19 7.36 4.94 7.09
N LEU A 20 8.04 4.48 8.14
CA LEU A 20 9.49 4.58 8.27
C LEU A 20 10.22 3.82 7.16
N PHE A 21 9.76 2.61 6.84
CA PHE A 21 10.36 1.80 5.79
C PHE A 21 10.27 2.50 4.43
N ILE A 22 9.10 3.00 4.05
CA ILE A 22 8.92 3.72 2.78
C ILE A 22 9.77 4.99 2.73
N ARG A 23 9.85 5.74 3.83
CA ARG A 23 10.72 6.93 3.89
C ARG A 23 12.18 6.56 3.64
N LYS A 24 12.69 5.52 4.30
CA LYS A 24 14.07 5.04 4.10
C LYS A 24 14.32 4.59 2.66
N LEU A 25 13.34 3.96 2.00
CA LEU A 25 13.48 3.60 0.59
C LEU A 25 13.59 4.84 -0.31
N ALA A 26 12.77 5.86 -0.07
CA ALA A 26 12.84 7.12 -0.81
C ALA A 26 14.18 7.83 -0.59
N GLU A 27 14.71 7.84 0.64
CA GLU A 27 16.04 8.40 0.97
C GLU A 27 17.18 7.70 0.19
N GLN A 28 16.99 6.43 -0.21
CA GLN A 28 17.93 5.66 -1.04
C GLN A 28 17.67 5.82 -2.55
N GLY A 29 16.84 6.78 -2.96
CA GLY A 29 16.51 7.01 -4.36
C GLY A 29 15.56 5.96 -4.97
N VAL A 30 14.93 5.11 -4.16
CA VAL A 30 13.92 4.17 -4.65
C VAL A 30 12.60 4.93 -4.87
N SER A 31 12.02 4.81 -6.06
CA SER A 31 10.69 5.33 -6.34
C SER A 31 9.66 4.60 -5.47
N THR A 32 8.91 5.35 -4.65
CA THR A 32 7.93 4.79 -3.72
C THR A 32 6.59 5.49 -3.79
N HIS A 33 5.51 4.75 -3.48
CA HIS A 33 4.16 5.27 -3.30
C HIS A 33 3.48 4.63 -2.10
N SER A 34 2.75 5.44 -1.32
CA SER A 34 2.03 4.99 -0.13
C SER A 34 0.58 5.42 -0.18
N PHE A 35 -0.33 4.51 0.17
CA PHE A 35 -1.77 4.78 0.25
C PHE A 35 -2.31 4.37 1.63
N MET A 36 -2.71 5.35 2.42
CA MET A 36 -3.41 5.09 3.68
C MET A 36 -4.90 4.89 3.43
N VAL A 37 -5.48 3.85 4.04
CA VAL A 37 -6.91 3.59 4.06
C VAL A 37 -7.47 4.07 5.40
N ASN A 38 -8.34 5.08 5.35
CA ASN A 38 -8.97 5.67 6.53
C ASN A 38 -9.93 4.68 7.21
N ASN A 39 -10.06 4.80 8.54
CA ASN A 39 -10.96 4.01 9.38
C ASN A 39 -10.76 2.48 9.31
N VAL A 40 -9.52 2.04 9.06
CA VAL A 40 -9.18 0.63 8.82
C VAL A 40 -8.02 0.19 9.73
N ALA A 41 -8.16 -1.00 10.35
CA ALA A 41 -7.14 -1.64 11.20
C ALA A 41 -6.31 -2.69 10.45
N HIS A 42 -5.33 -3.29 11.13
CA HIS A 42 -4.41 -4.29 10.57
C HIS A 42 -5.17 -5.49 10.02
N ASP A 43 -4.70 -6.02 8.89
CA ASP A 43 -5.30 -7.16 8.19
C ASP A 43 -6.77 -7.00 7.77
N VAL A 44 -7.35 -5.80 7.82
CA VAL A 44 -8.65 -5.58 7.17
C VAL A 44 -8.49 -5.71 5.65
N VAL A 45 -7.32 -5.39 5.09
CA VAL A 45 -6.97 -5.70 3.69
C VAL A 45 -6.96 -7.22 3.43
N ASN A 46 -6.63 -8.04 4.43
CA ASN A 46 -6.78 -9.49 4.37
C ASN A 46 -8.24 -9.94 4.62
N ARG A 47 -9.04 -9.27 5.46
CA ARG A 47 -10.50 -9.53 5.60
C ARG A 47 -11.31 -9.05 4.39
N ILE A 48 -10.74 -8.23 3.53
CA ILE A 48 -11.31 -7.83 2.24
C ILE A 48 -11.34 -8.99 1.23
N SER A 49 -10.44 -9.99 1.36
CA SER A 49 -10.54 -11.24 0.60
C SER A 49 -11.89 -11.96 0.84
N VAL A 50 -12.54 -11.69 1.98
CA VAL A 50 -13.80 -12.33 2.37
C VAL A 50 -15.03 -11.57 1.86
N LYS A 51 -14.96 -10.26 1.52
CA LYS A 51 -16.20 -9.49 1.24
C LYS A 51 -16.20 -8.36 0.19
N GLY A 52 -15.10 -7.71 -0.18
CA GLY A 52 -15.25 -6.31 -0.63
C GLY A 52 -14.41 -5.89 -1.83
N ASN A 53 -15.04 -5.78 -2.99
CA ASN A 53 -14.55 -5.08 -4.19
C ASN A 53 -14.20 -3.58 -3.93
N LEU A 54 -13.18 -3.30 -3.12
CA LEU A 54 -12.89 -1.97 -2.57
C LEU A 54 -11.86 -1.19 -3.39
N ALA A 55 -12.03 0.14 -3.39
CA ALA A 55 -11.26 1.10 -4.17
C ALA A 55 -9.74 1.03 -3.96
N ALA A 56 -9.27 0.63 -2.76
CA ALA A 56 -7.84 0.46 -2.49
C ALA A 56 -7.24 -0.69 -3.30
N HIS A 57 -7.94 -1.82 -3.43
CA HIS A 57 -7.51 -2.93 -4.28
C HIS A 57 -7.56 -2.54 -5.76
N LYS A 58 -8.61 -1.82 -6.20
CA LYS A 58 -8.66 -1.28 -7.57
C LYS A 58 -7.48 -0.37 -7.88
N LYS A 59 -7.06 0.49 -6.94
CA LYS A 59 -5.87 1.34 -7.10
C LYS A 59 -4.57 0.53 -7.16
N ALA A 60 -4.42 -0.49 -6.30
CA ALA A 60 -3.27 -1.39 -6.33
C ALA A 60 -3.20 -2.21 -7.63
N VAL A 61 -4.33 -2.78 -8.07
CA VAL A 61 -4.49 -3.50 -9.34
C VAL A 61 -4.15 -2.58 -10.52
N VAL A 62 -4.76 -1.40 -10.61
CA VAL A 62 -4.46 -0.42 -11.68
C VAL A 62 -2.97 -0.11 -11.72
N PHE A 63 -2.33 0.11 -10.58
CA PHE A 63 -0.91 0.40 -10.50
C PHE A 63 -0.03 -0.79 -10.97
N VAL A 64 -0.35 -2.01 -10.55
CA VAL A 64 0.40 -3.22 -10.91
C VAL A 64 0.25 -3.58 -12.39
N PHE A 65 -0.97 -3.46 -12.95
CA PHE A 65 -1.25 -3.91 -14.31
C PHE A 65 -1.00 -2.84 -15.38
N ASN A 66 -1.11 -1.54 -15.10
CA ASN A 66 -0.79 -0.50 -16.08
C ASN A 66 0.72 -0.30 -16.28
N LYS A 67 1.56 -0.67 -15.32
CA LYS A 67 3.02 -0.59 -15.49
C LYS A 67 3.62 -1.65 -16.41
N ARG A 68 2.85 -2.66 -16.84
CA ARG A 68 3.29 -3.67 -17.82
C ARG A 68 3.06 -3.25 -19.28
N ALA A 69 2.43 -2.10 -19.52
CA ALA A 69 2.07 -1.62 -20.87
C ALA A 69 3.06 -0.59 -21.45
N THR A 70 4.22 -0.38 -20.80
CA THR A 70 5.32 0.50 -21.23
C THR A 70 6.64 -0.24 -21.09
#